data_AF-A0A2Z3UQG3-F1
#
_entry.id   AF-A0A2Z3UQG3-F1
#
_cell.length_a   1.000
_cell.length_b   1.000
_cell.length_c   1.000
_cell.angle_alpha   90.00
_cell.angle_beta   90.00
_cell.angle_gamma   90.00
#
_symmetry.space_group_name_H-M   'P 1'
#
loop_
_entity.id
_entity.type
_entity.pdbx_description
1 polymer ?
#
loop_
_entity_poly.entity_id
_entity_poly.type
_entity_poly.pdbx_seq_one_letter_code
_entity_poly.pdbx_strand_id
1 'polypeptide(L)'
;MTTPRFFQALRVTIALQTAALLIQAITAGLLLSTPDGRMLHGVSALAVAVTSLLHLVAAILVWRPGGGSARAIPPAAMLLVFTLVQMVLGMAHMKALHVPIGVLMFGASVMQLGQIWSSPRPVTAAAA
;
A
#
# COMPACT_ATOMS: atom_id res chain seq x y z
N MET A 1 -4.60 5.46 -24.16
CA MET A 1 -4.35 6.71 -23.40
C MET A 1 -4.88 6.52 -22.00
N THR A 2 -4.02 6.49 -20.97
CA THR A 2 -4.47 6.39 -19.57
C THR A 2 -5.25 7.63 -19.16
N THR A 3 -6.47 7.47 -18.66
CA THR A 3 -7.23 8.59 -18.09
C THR A 3 -6.43 9.20 -16.93
N PRO A 4 -6.08 10.50 -16.96
CA PRO A 4 -5.21 11.12 -15.96
C PRO A 4 -5.69 10.87 -14.52
N ARG A 5 -7.01 10.82 -14.32
CA ARG A 5 -7.65 10.58 -13.02
C ARG A 5 -7.28 9.24 -12.38
N PHE A 6 -7.22 8.15 -13.15
CA PHE A 6 -6.90 6.82 -12.61
C PHE A 6 -5.43 6.72 -12.18
N PHE A 7 -4.53 7.35 -12.95
CA PHE A 7 -3.12 7.38 -12.57
C PHE A 7 -2.87 8.28 -11.35
N GLN A 8 -3.60 9.39 -11.20
CA GLN A 8 -3.57 10.17 -9.96
C GLN A 8 -4.12 9.39 -8.76
N ALA A 9 -5.22 8.62 -8.94
CA ALA A 9 -5.72 7.73 -7.90
C ALA A 9 -4.67 6.68 -7.49
N LEU A 10 -3.93 6.11 -8.45
CA LEU A 10 -2.83 5.19 -8.16
C LEU A 10 -1.72 5.86 -7.34
N ARG A 11 -1.33 7.09 -7.67
CA ARG A 11 -0.34 7.89 -6.93
C ARG A 11 -0.75 8.20 -5.50
N VAL A 12 -2.00 8.62 -5.31
CA VAL A 12 -2.54 8.94 -3.99
C VAL A 12 -2.64 7.68 -3.15
N THR A 13 -3.18 6.59 -3.70
CA THR A 13 -3.36 5.34 -2.95
C THR A 13 -2.03 4.69 -2.53
N ILE A 14 -0.97 4.73 -3.36
CA ILE A 14 0.35 4.23 -2.92
C ILE A 14 0.97 5.10 -1.83
N ALA A 15 0.75 6.41 -1.87
CA ALA A 15 1.21 7.32 -0.82
C ALA A 15 0.48 7.05 0.50
N LEU A 16 -0.84 6.88 0.44
CA LEU A 16 -1.67 6.52 1.60
C LEU A 16 -1.28 5.15 2.17
N GLN A 17 -1.07 4.14 1.32
CA GLN A 17 -0.61 2.81 1.75
C GLN A 17 0.75 2.89 2.47
N THR A 18 1.68 3.68 1.92
CA THR A 18 3.02 3.84 2.50
C THR A 18 2.96 4.57 3.83
N ALA A 19 2.15 5.62 3.93
CA ALA A 19 1.91 6.32 5.19
C ALA A 19 1.23 5.42 6.23
N ALA A 20 0.25 4.61 5.83
CA ALA A 20 -0.43 3.66 6.71
C ALA A 20 0.55 2.61 7.25
N LEU A 21 1.45 2.06 6.42
CA LEU A 21 2.50 1.13 6.86
C LEU A 21 3.51 1.79 7.81
N LEU A 22 3.89 3.04 7.57
CA LEU A 22 4.73 3.80 8.51
C LEU A 22 4.04 3.99 9.87
N ILE A 23 2.76 4.39 9.85
CA ILE A 23 1.94 4.53 11.07
C ILE A 23 1.79 3.17 11.76
N GLN A 24 1.65 2.08 11.01
CA GLN A 24 1.61 0.72 11.57
C GLN A 24 2.90 0.39 12.34
N ALA A 25 4.06 0.75 11.80
CA ALA A 25 5.35 0.54 12.45
C ALA A 25 5.49 1.40 13.73
N ILE A 26 5.07 2.67 13.68
CA ILE A 26 5.05 3.57 14.85
C ILE A 26 4.14 2.99 15.95
N THR A 27 2.92 2.59 15.59
CA THR A 27 1.97 2.01 16.54
C THR A 27 2.39 0.63 17.05
N ALA A 28 3.19 -0.13 16.31
CA ALA A 28 3.83 -1.35 16.81
C ALA A 28 4.85 -1.04 17.92
N GLY A 29 5.61 0.05 17.79
CA GLY A 29 6.49 0.54 18.87
C GLY A 29 5.69 0.98 20.11
N LEU A 30 4.57 1.68 19.90
CA LEU A 30 3.66 2.08 20.98
C LEU A 30 3.01 0.88 21.67
N LEU A 31 2.61 -0.15 20.92
CA LEU A 31 2.10 -1.42 21.45
C LEU A 31 3.06 -2.06 22.46
N LEU A 32 4.37 -1.85 22.32
CA LEU A 32 5.39 -2.36 23.24
C LEU A 32 5.69 -1.42 24.41
N SER A 33 5.27 -0.16 24.33
CA SER A 33 5.75 0.91 25.21
C SER A 33 4.64 1.63 25.99
N THR A 34 3.37 1.49 25.61
CA THR A 34 2.24 2.20 26.22
C THR A 34 1.02 1.31 26.44
N PRO A 35 0.16 1.61 27.45
CA PRO A 35 -1.05 0.83 27.73
C PRO A 35 -2.04 0.78 26.55
N ASP A 36 -2.25 1.91 25.86
CA ASP A 36 -3.22 2.02 24.76
C ASP A 36 -2.66 1.59 23.39
N GLY A 37 -1.37 1.22 23.33
CA GLY A 37 -0.69 0.91 22.08
C GLY A 37 -1.33 -0.26 21.31
N ARG A 38 -1.98 -1.20 22.01
CA ARG A 38 -2.72 -2.32 21.37
C ARG A 38 -3.90 -1.84 20.55
N MET A 39 -4.69 -0.92 21.10
CA MET A 39 -5.85 -0.37 20.40
C MET A 39 -5.39 0.41 19.16
N LEU A 40 -4.38 1.27 19.34
CA LEU A 40 -3.82 2.07 18.23
C LEU A 40 -3.28 1.18 17.11
N HIS A 41 -2.54 0.12 17.44
CA HIS A 41 -2.00 -0.84 16.46
C HIS A 41 -3.08 -1.62 15.73
N GLY A 42 -4.20 -1.94 16.40
CA GLY A 42 -5.35 -2.59 15.77
C GLY A 42 -6.09 -1.66 14.80
N VAL A 43 -6.29 -0.39 15.18
CA VAL A 43 -6.94 0.61 14.31
C VAL A 43 -6.08 0.93 13.09
N SER A 44 -4.77 1.10 13.27
CA SER A 44 -3.86 1.31 12.13
C SER A 44 -3.81 0.09 11.20
N ALA A 45 -3.97 -1.14 11.73
CA ALA A 45 -4.01 -2.34 10.88
C ALA A 45 -5.20 -2.32 9.90
N LEU A 46 -6.36 -1.83 10.36
CA LEU A 46 -7.53 -1.60 9.49
C LEU A 46 -7.23 -0.55 8.42
N ALA A 47 -6.52 0.53 8.78
CA ALA A 47 -6.11 1.54 7.81
C ALA A 47 -5.19 0.94 6.72
N VAL A 48 -4.25 0.07 7.07
CA VAL A 48 -3.40 -0.65 6.10
C VAL A 48 -4.24 -1.56 5.18
N ALA A 49 -5.24 -2.27 5.71
CA ALA A 49 -6.12 -3.11 4.88
C ALA A 49 -6.96 -2.28 3.91
N VAL A 50 -7.56 -1.18 4.37
CA VAL A 50 -8.36 -0.29 3.52
C VAL A 50 -7.48 0.33 2.43
N THR A 51 -6.32 0.87 2.80
CA THR A 51 -5.44 1.54 1.82
C THR A 51 -4.84 0.55 0.82
N SER A 52 -4.54 -0.69 1.21
CA SER A 52 -4.02 -1.72 0.29
C SER A 52 -5.08 -2.17 -0.71
N LEU A 53 -6.33 -2.32 -0.27
CA LEU A 53 -7.45 -2.61 -1.15
C LEU A 53 -7.68 -1.47 -2.14
N LEU A 54 -7.70 -0.22 -1.66
CA LEU A 54 -7.84 0.97 -2.53
C LEU A 54 -6.71 1.06 -3.54
N HIS A 55 -5.48 0.73 -3.15
CA HIS A 55 -4.33 0.71 -4.04
C HIS A 55 -4.47 -0.35 -5.15
N LEU A 56 -4.93 -1.55 -4.81
CA LEU A 56 -5.23 -2.60 -5.80
C LEU A 56 -6.36 -2.17 -6.76
N VAL A 57 -7.43 -1.58 -6.24
CA VAL A 57 -8.53 -1.04 -7.06
C VAL A 57 -8.00 0.02 -8.03
N ALA A 58 -7.17 0.96 -7.56
CA ALA A 58 -6.57 1.98 -8.42
C ALA A 58 -5.68 1.37 -9.53
N ALA A 59 -4.90 0.34 -9.21
CA ALA A 59 -4.09 -0.38 -10.20
C ALA A 59 -4.95 -1.07 -11.27
N ILE A 60 -6.08 -1.67 -10.88
CA ILE A 60 -7.04 -2.28 -11.81
C ILE A 60 -7.71 -1.22 -12.69
N LEU A 61 -8.07 -0.07 -12.12
CA LEU A 61 -8.69 1.04 -12.86
C LEU A 61 -7.73 1.64 -13.90
N VAL A 62 -6.43 1.70 -13.60
CA VAL A 62 -5.43 2.12 -14.60
C VAL A 62 -5.40 1.14 -15.79
N TRP A 63 -5.52 -0.16 -15.55
CA TRP A 63 -5.47 -1.18 -16.61
C TRP A 63 -6.78 -1.30 -17.41
N ARG A 64 -7.89 -1.70 -16.77
CA ARG A 64 -9.13 -2.06 -17.50
C ARG A 64 -9.83 -0.85 -18.12
N PRO A 65 -10.39 0.09 -17.33
CA PRO A 65 -11.05 1.26 -17.90
C PRO A 65 -10.06 2.33 -18.39
N GLY A 66 -8.84 2.38 -17.85
CA GLY A 66 -7.82 3.34 -18.27
C GLY A 66 -7.01 2.94 -19.50
N GLY A 67 -7.01 1.67 -19.91
CA GLY A 67 -6.17 1.20 -21.03
C GLY A 67 -4.66 1.34 -20.80
N GLY A 68 -4.23 1.43 -19.53
CA GLY A 68 -2.83 1.48 -19.10
C GLY A 68 -2.22 0.09 -18.87
N SER A 69 -0.96 0.06 -18.45
CA SER A 69 -0.26 -1.20 -18.15
C SER A 69 -0.80 -1.86 -16.87
N ALA A 70 -0.94 -3.19 -16.90
CA ALA A 70 -1.28 -4.02 -15.73
C ALA A 70 -0.11 -4.17 -14.72
N ARG A 71 1.06 -3.56 -14.97
CA ARG A 71 2.29 -3.75 -14.17
C ARG A 71 2.14 -3.39 -12.69
N ALA A 72 1.22 -2.49 -12.35
CA ALA A 72 0.95 -2.12 -10.95
C ALA A 72 0.08 -3.14 -10.19
N ILE A 73 -0.61 -4.06 -10.89
CA ILE A 73 -1.55 -5.00 -10.26
C ILE A 73 -0.83 -6.04 -9.39
N PRO A 74 0.20 -6.78 -9.88
CA PRO A 74 0.86 -7.79 -9.06
C PRO A 74 1.41 -7.25 -7.73
N PRO A 75 2.18 -6.14 -7.67
CA PRO A 75 2.72 -5.69 -6.40
C PRO A 75 1.64 -5.09 -5.48
N ALA A 76 0.57 -4.48 -6.01
CA ALA A 76 -0.58 -4.06 -5.21
C ALA A 76 -1.35 -5.24 -4.60
N ALA A 77 -1.53 -6.32 -5.38
CA ALA A 77 -2.17 -7.55 -4.90
C ALA A 77 -1.32 -8.22 -3.81
N MET A 78 0.00 -8.29 -3.99
CA MET A 78 0.91 -8.82 -2.98
C MET A 78 0.83 -8.03 -1.66
N LEU A 79 0.76 -6.70 -1.71
CA LEU A 79 0.60 -5.88 -0.51
C LEU A 79 -0.73 -6.19 0.21
N LEU A 80 -1.83 -6.36 -0.50
CA LEU A 80 -3.12 -6.74 0.10
C LEU A 80 -3.06 -8.14 0.73
N VAL A 81 -2.56 -9.14 -0.02
CA VAL A 81 -2.41 -10.51 0.49
C VAL A 81 -1.55 -10.55 1.74
N PHE A 82 -0.37 -9.92 1.72
CA PHE A 82 0.47 -9.87 2.89
C PHE A 82 -0.16 -9.08 4.04
N THR A 83 -0.98 -8.06 3.77
CA THR A 83 -1.72 -7.36 4.83
C THR A 83 -2.66 -8.31 5.58
N LEU A 84 -3.39 -9.16 4.85
CA LEU A 84 -4.26 -10.17 5.46
C LEU A 84 -3.47 -11.22 6.25
N VAL A 85 -2.33 -11.67 5.70
CA VAL A 85 -1.40 -12.56 6.42
C VAL A 85 -0.88 -11.90 7.69
N GLN A 86 -0.52 -10.61 7.64
CA GLN A 86 -0.05 -9.86 8.80
C GLN A 86 -1.10 -9.76 9.90
N MET A 87 -2.38 -9.60 9.56
CA MET A 87 -3.47 -9.63 10.55
C MET A 87 -3.54 -10.97 11.26
N VAL A 88 -3.46 -12.09 10.53
CA VAL A 88 -3.44 -13.44 11.10
C VAL A 88 -2.21 -13.63 12.00
N LEU A 89 -1.02 -13.29 11.53
CA LEU A 89 0.22 -13.41 12.31
C LEU A 89 0.20 -12.53 13.58
N GLY A 90 -0.38 -11.34 13.50
CA GLY A 90 -0.54 -10.42 14.62
C GLY A 90 -1.48 -10.95 15.69
N MET A 91 -2.63 -11.49 15.28
CA MET A 91 -3.59 -12.17 16.18
C MET A 91 -3.00 -13.44 16.80
N ALA A 92 -2.19 -14.19 16.03
CA ALA A 92 -1.49 -15.37 16.50
C ALA A 92 -0.21 -15.07 17.31
N HIS A 93 0.12 -13.78 17.52
CA HIS A 93 1.30 -13.33 18.26
C HIS A 93 2.66 -13.83 17.72
N MET A 94 2.74 -14.15 16.43
CA MET A 94 3.94 -14.66 15.76
C MET A 94 4.92 -13.53 15.37
N LYS A 95 5.41 -12.77 16.36
CA LYS A 95 6.22 -11.54 16.16
C LYS A 95 7.48 -11.76 15.30
N ALA A 96 8.11 -12.93 15.42
CA ALA A 96 9.32 -13.28 14.67
C ALA A 96 9.10 -13.32 13.15
N LEU A 97 7.87 -13.57 12.69
CA LEU A 97 7.50 -13.48 11.28
C LEU A 97 6.79 -12.17 10.95
N HIS A 98 5.88 -11.74 11.83
CA HIS A 98 5.09 -10.52 11.67
C HIS A 98 5.99 -9.30 11.44
N VAL A 99 6.94 -9.06 12.35
CA VAL A 99 7.75 -7.83 12.31
C VAL A 99 8.64 -7.75 11.05
N PRO A 100 9.46 -8.75 10.70
CA PRO A 100 10.31 -8.64 9.51
C PRO A 100 9.51 -8.49 8.21
N ILE A 101 8.40 -9.23 8.08
CA ILE A 101 7.54 -9.13 6.88
C ILE A 101 6.89 -7.74 6.81
N GLY A 102 6.40 -7.19 7.94
CA GLY A 102 5.87 -5.83 7.98
C GLY A 102 6.89 -4.78 7.54
N VAL A 103 8.15 -4.90 7.95
CA VAL A 103 9.25 -4.02 7.50
C VAL A 103 9.50 -4.18 6.00
N LEU A 104 9.53 -5.41 5.47
CA LEU A 104 9.68 -5.65 4.04
C LEU A 104 8.53 -5.05 3.22
N MET A 105 7.29 -5.14 3.72
CA MET A 105 6.14 -4.50 3.10
C MET A 105 6.28 -2.98 3.03
N PHE A 106 6.75 -2.34 4.11
CA PHE A 106 7.03 -0.91 4.12
C PHE A 106 8.11 -0.53 3.10
N GLY A 107 9.22 -1.26 3.05
CA GLY A 107 10.27 -1.04 2.06
C GLY A 107 9.75 -1.20 0.62
N ALA A 108 8.94 -2.24 0.37
CA ALA A 108 8.33 -2.49 -0.93
C ALA A 108 7.33 -1.39 -1.33
N SER A 109 6.59 -0.83 -0.39
CA SER A 109 5.65 0.28 -0.67
C SER A 109 6.40 1.57 -0.99
N VAL A 110 7.49 1.87 -0.27
CA VAL A 110 8.38 3.02 -0.57
C VAL A 110 9.02 2.88 -1.95
N MET A 111 9.49 1.69 -2.31
CA MET A 111 10.04 1.44 -3.65
C MET A 111 8.99 1.67 -4.75
N GLN A 112 7.77 1.14 -4.57
CA GLN A 112 6.66 1.37 -5.51
C GLN A 112 6.26 2.85 -5.58
N LEU A 113 6.23 3.54 -4.43
CA LEU A 113 5.97 4.97 -4.37
C LEU A 113 6.99 5.72 -5.25
N GLY A 114 8.28 5.43 -5.08
CA GLY A 114 9.35 6.00 -5.91
C GLY A 114 9.15 5.72 -7.40
N GLN A 115 8.87 4.47 -7.78
CA GLN A 115 8.66 4.05 -9.18
C GLN A 115 7.46 4.73 -9.84
N ILE A 116 6.32 4.81 -9.15
CA ILE A 116 5.07 5.41 -9.69
C ILE A 116 5.21 6.93 -9.83
N TRP A 117 5.95 7.57 -8.93
CA TRP A 117 6.16 9.02 -8.95
C TRP A 117 7.28 9.46 -9.91
N SER A 118 8.29 8.62 -10.15
CA SER A 118 9.35 8.88 -11.12
C SER A 118 8.99 8.50 -12.57
N SER A 119 7.93 7.72 -12.77
CA SER A 119 7.44 7.39 -14.10
C SER A 119 7.08 8.67 -14.89
N PRO A 120 7.61 8.84 -16.12
CA PRO A 120 7.28 9.98 -16.96
C PRO A 120 5.76 10.14 -17.07
N ARG A 121 5.25 11.38 -16.93
CA ARG A 121 3.84 11.64 -17.25
C ARG A 121 3.63 11.18 -18.71
N PRO A 122 2.53 10.48 -19.03
CA PRO A 122 2.15 10.29 -20.42
C PRO A 122 2.05 11.69 -21.02
N VAL A 123 3.02 12.06 -21.86
CA VAL A 123 2.94 13.28 -22.65
C VAL A 123 1.66 13.10 -23.44
N THR A 124 0.69 13.98 -23.25
CA THR A 124 -0.46 14.09 -24.13
C THR A 124 0.10 14.15 -25.54
N ALA A 125 -0.10 13.09 -26.32
CA ALA A 125 0.07 13.14 -27.77
C ALA A 125 -0.99 14.12 -28.28
N ALA A 126 -0.67 15.40 -28.18
CA ALA A 126 -1.40 16.53 -28.71
C ALA A 126 -0.48 17.15 -29.76
N ALA A 127 -0.38 16.46 -30.89
CA ALA A 127 0.00 16.99 -32.21
C ALA A 127 0.01 15.82 -33.21
N ALA A 128 -1.14 15.55 -33.81
CA ALA A 128 -1.32 15.07 -35.18
C ALA A 128 -2.81 15.07 -35.50
#